data_AF-A0A7V9AV53-F1
#
_entry.id   AF-A0A7V9AV53-F1
#
_cell.length_a   1.000
_cell.length_b   1.000
_cell.length_c   1.000
_cell.angle_alpha   90.00
_cell.angle_beta   90.00
_cell.angle_gamma   90.00
#
_symmetry.space_group_name_H-M   'P 1'
#
loop_
_entity.id
_entity.type
_entity.pdbx_description
1 polymer ?
#
loop_
_entity_poly.entity_id
_entity_poly.type
_entity_poly.pdbx_seq_one_letter_code
_entity_poly.pdbx_strand_id
1 'polypeptide(L)'
;MTGDYYEKVEQTAALLRGRIDRVPDVAIVLGSGLGDFAEGLEGAVTTPYGDIPNWPASAVIGHAGKLVVGSLAGKTVLALSGRAHFYEGHDLRTVTFATRVMGLLGV
;
A
#
# COMPACT_ATOMS: atom_id res chain seq x y z
N MET A 1 25.17 3.79 3.04
CA MET A 1 24.55 2.93 2.00
C MET A 1 23.08 3.28 1.90
N THR A 2 22.73 4.19 1.01
CA THR A 2 21.36 4.70 0.77
C THR A 2 20.76 4.17 -0.54
N GLY A 3 21.58 3.55 -1.41
CA GLY A 3 21.14 2.97 -2.69
C GLY A 3 20.11 1.85 -2.53
N ASP A 4 20.36 0.89 -1.64
CA ASP A 4 19.49 -0.28 -1.45
C ASP A 4 18.04 0.07 -1.06
N TYR A 5 17.80 1.11 -0.25
CA TYR A 5 16.43 1.48 0.14
C TYR A 5 15.66 2.11 -1.01
N TYR A 6 16.25 3.08 -1.71
CA TYR A 6 15.59 3.78 -2.80
C TYR A 6 15.30 2.82 -3.96
N GLU A 7 16.25 1.95 -4.30
CA GLU A 7 16.08 0.90 -5.32
C GLU A 7 14.91 -0.04 -4.99
N LYS A 8 14.76 -0.44 -3.72
CA LYS A 8 13.59 -1.24 -3.29
C LYS A 8 12.28 -0.51 -3.46
N VAL A 9 12.21 0.78 -3.09
CA VAL A 9 11.00 1.60 -3.26
C VAL A 9 10.66 1.74 -4.75
N GLU A 10 11.67 2.02 -5.59
CA GLU A 10 11.51 2.15 -7.04
C GLU A 10 11.04 0.84 -7.68
N GLN A 11 11.67 -0.29 -7.35
CA GLN A 11 11.30 -1.62 -7.83
C GLN A 11 9.83 -1.94 -7.50
N THR A 12 9.42 -1.69 -6.26
CA THR A 12 8.04 -1.93 -5.82
C THR A 12 7.05 -1.00 -6.52
N ALA A 13 7.39 0.29 -6.67
CA ALA A 13 6.55 1.24 -7.41
C ALA A 13 6.40 0.84 -8.88
N ALA A 14 7.48 0.40 -9.53
CA ALA A 14 7.46 -0.05 -10.92
C ALA A 14 6.54 -1.27 -11.12
N LEU A 15 6.59 -2.25 -10.19
CA LEU A 15 5.67 -3.38 -10.23
C LEU A 15 4.22 -2.95 -10.06
N LEU A 16 3.92 -2.13 -9.05
CA LEU A 16 2.54 -1.68 -8.81
C LEU A 16 2.00 -0.84 -9.97
N ARG A 17 2.85 -0.04 -10.62
CA ARG A 17 2.50 0.71 -11.84
C ARG A 17 2.06 -0.23 -12.98
N GLY A 18 2.63 -1.43 -13.07
CA GLY A 18 2.20 -2.45 -14.04
C GLY A 18 0.91 -3.19 -13.67
N ARG A 19 0.37 -3.00 -12.46
CA ARG A 19 -0.86 -3.65 -11.95
C ARG A 19 -2.04 -2.68 -11.85
N ILE A 20 -1.87 -1.43 -12.24
CA ILE A 20 -2.90 -0.39 -12.19
C ILE A 20 -3.05 0.25 -13.58
N ASP A 21 -4.28 0.49 -14.00
CA ASP A 21 -4.55 1.06 -15.33
C ASP A 21 -4.19 2.55 -15.42
N ARG A 22 -4.26 3.25 -14.28
CA ARG A 22 -3.94 4.67 -14.15
C ARG A 22 -3.36 4.96 -12.77
N VAL A 23 -2.62 6.06 -12.66
CA VAL A 23 -2.17 6.58 -11.36
C VAL A 23 -3.41 6.92 -10.51
N PRO A 24 -3.49 6.43 -9.26
CA PRO A 24 -4.59 6.75 -8.36
C PRO A 24 -4.63 8.25 -8.05
N ASP A 25 -5.82 8.80 -7.89
CA ASP A 25 -5.98 10.21 -7.49
C ASP A 25 -5.67 10.41 -6.00
N VAL A 26 -5.80 9.35 -5.19
CA VAL A 26 -5.53 9.37 -3.76
C VAL A 26 -5.11 7.99 -3.25
N ALA A 27 -4.23 7.98 -2.24
CA ALA A 27 -3.86 6.80 -1.48
C ALA A 27 -4.28 6.96 -0.02
N ILE A 28 -4.86 5.92 0.56
CA ILE A 28 -5.40 5.93 1.92
C ILE A 28 -4.78 4.78 2.71
N VAL A 29 -4.21 5.08 3.88
CA VAL A 29 -3.71 4.05 4.81
C VAL A 29 -4.77 3.76 5.87
N LEU A 30 -5.28 2.53 5.89
CA LEU A 30 -6.38 2.16 6.77
C LEU A 30 -5.90 1.73 8.17
N GLY A 31 -6.60 2.32 9.14
CA GLY A 31 -6.55 2.08 10.58
C GLY A 31 -6.87 0.65 10.99
N SER A 32 -6.56 0.31 12.23
CA SER A 32 -7.13 -0.89 12.85
C SER A 32 -8.64 -0.71 12.96
N GLY A 33 -9.43 -1.69 12.50
CA GLY A 33 -10.89 -1.59 12.44
C GLY A 33 -11.44 -0.75 11.27
N LEU A 34 -10.60 -0.28 10.35
CA LEU A 34 -11.04 0.50 9.18
C LEU A 34 -10.95 -0.29 7.85
N GLY A 35 -10.70 -1.60 7.91
CA GLY A 35 -10.53 -2.46 6.73
C GLY A 35 -11.75 -2.49 5.81
N ASP A 36 -12.96 -2.44 6.38
CA ASP A 36 -14.23 -2.50 5.65
C ASP A 36 -14.39 -1.38 4.61
N PHE A 37 -13.69 -0.25 4.79
CA PHE A 37 -13.64 0.81 3.78
C PHE A 37 -13.19 0.29 2.41
N ALA A 38 -12.21 -0.62 2.38
CA ALA A 38 -11.67 -1.15 1.13
C ALA A 38 -12.67 -2.05 0.39
N GLU A 39 -13.61 -2.69 1.10
CA GLU A 39 -14.67 -3.52 0.49
C GLU A 39 -15.74 -2.66 -0.22
N GLY A 40 -15.84 -1.38 0.14
CA GLY A 40 -16.78 -0.44 -0.48
C GLY A 40 -16.28 0.19 -1.78
N LEU A 41 -15.06 -0.13 -2.23
CA LEU A 41 -14.51 0.41 -3.47
C LEU A 41 -15.10 -0.32 -4.69
N GLU A 42 -15.60 0.45 -5.66
CA GLU A 42 -16.21 -0.08 -6.86
C GLU A 42 -15.16 -0.62 -7.84
N GLY A 43 -15.44 -1.78 -8.46
CA GLY A 43 -14.58 -2.39 -9.49
C GLY A 43 -13.17 -2.73 -8.97
N ALA A 44 -13.05 -3.04 -7.68
CA ALA A 44 -11.76 -3.08 -7.02
C ALA A 44 -10.89 -4.30 -7.42
N VAL A 45 -9.60 -4.02 -7.65
CA VAL A 45 -8.55 -5.03 -7.78
C VAL A 45 -7.79 -5.12 -6.47
N THR A 46 -7.65 -6.33 -5.96
CA THR A 46 -6.96 -6.61 -4.69
C THR A 46 -5.62 -7.29 -4.93
N THR A 47 -4.57 -6.79 -4.28
CA THR A 47 -3.24 -7.39 -4.25
C THR A 47 -2.85 -7.69 -2.79
N PRO A 48 -2.68 -8.96 -2.40
CA PRO A 48 -2.11 -9.32 -1.10
C PRO A 48 -0.71 -8.72 -0.90
N TYR A 49 -0.37 -8.27 0.31
CA TYR A 49 0.95 -7.73 0.61
C TYR A 49 2.08 -8.73 0.38
N GLY A 50 1.82 -10.04 0.55
CA GLY A 50 2.77 -11.10 0.24
C GLY A 50 3.17 -11.18 -1.24
N ASP A 51 2.33 -10.65 -2.14
CA ASP A 51 2.59 -10.63 -3.59
C ASP A 51 3.27 -9.32 -4.04
N ILE A 52 3.63 -8.45 -3.08
CA ILE A 52 4.30 -7.17 -3.32
C ILE A 52 5.73 -7.27 -2.76
N PRO A 53 6.77 -7.17 -3.60
CA PRO A 53 8.15 -7.26 -3.17
C PRO A 53 8.50 -6.11 -2.24
N ASN A 54 9.40 -6.37 -1.30
CA ASN A 54 9.89 -5.42 -0.31
C ASN A 54 8.82 -4.84 0.62
N TRP A 55 7.56 -5.28 0.51
CA TRP A 55 6.47 -4.72 1.28
C TRP A 55 6.60 -5.09 2.76
N PRO A 56 6.33 -4.17 3.68
CA PRO A 56 6.33 -4.50 5.09
C PRO A 56 5.23 -5.51 5.38
N ALA A 57 5.59 -6.61 6.04
CA ALA A 57 4.61 -7.54 6.58
C ALA A 57 3.73 -6.80 7.60
N SER A 58 2.44 -7.15 7.66
CA SER A 58 1.54 -6.70 8.72
C SER A 58 1.15 -7.94 9.52
N ALA A 59 1.61 -8.03 10.76
CA ALA A 59 1.38 -9.21 11.61
C ALA A 59 0.23 -9.00 12.62
N VAL A 60 -0.38 -7.81 12.64
CA VAL A 60 -1.42 -7.45 13.61
C VAL A 60 -2.80 -7.95 13.19
N ILE A 61 -3.53 -8.52 14.15
CA ILE A 61 -4.94 -8.91 14.01
C ILE A 61 -5.78 -7.70 13.56
N GLY A 62 -6.62 -7.88 12.53
CA GLY A 62 -7.44 -6.80 11.95
C GLY A 62 -6.78 -6.03 10.81
N HIS A 63 -5.56 -6.39 10.43
CA HIS A 63 -4.91 -5.92 9.21
C HIS A 63 -5.02 -7.01 8.15
N ALA A 64 -5.94 -6.83 7.19
CA ALA A 64 -6.17 -7.81 6.12
C ALA A 64 -4.93 -8.04 5.24
N GLY A 65 -3.96 -7.13 5.27
CA GLY A 65 -2.67 -7.32 4.60
C GLY A 65 -2.82 -7.28 3.08
N LYS A 66 -3.60 -6.33 2.57
CA LYS A 66 -3.90 -6.19 1.15
C LYS A 66 -3.92 -4.73 0.70
N LEU A 67 -3.48 -4.51 -0.52
CA LEU A 67 -3.59 -3.26 -1.26
C LEU A 67 -4.79 -3.40 -2.20
N VAL A 68 -5.69 -2.42 -2.18
CA VAL A 68 -6.93 -2.43 -2.96
C VAL A 68 -6.98 -1.18 -3.82
N VAL A 69 -7.19 -1.34 -5.12
CA VAL A 69 -7.37 -0.23 -6.06
C VAL A 69 -8.76 -0.29 -6.65
N GLY A 70 -9.55 0.76 -6.49
CA GLY A 70 -10.91 0.82 -7.03
C GLY A 70 -11.39 2.26 -7.20
N SER A 71 -12.69 2.43 -7.37
CA SER A 71 -13.33 3.73 -7.55
C SER A 71 -14.20 4.12 -6.34
N LEU A 72 -14.16 5.40 -5.98
CA LEU A 72 -15.09 6.01 -5.02
C LEU A 72 -15.35 7.46 -5.42
N ALA A 73 -16.63 7.85 -5.54
CA ALA A 73 -17.05 9.20 -5.90
C ALA A 73 -16.34 9.77 -7.16
N GLY A 74 -16.13 8.91 -8.17
CA GLY A 74 -15.47 9.27 -9.42
C GLY A 74 -13.94 9.45 -9.33
N LYS A 75 -13.32 9.02 -8.23
CA LYS A 75 -11.86 9.04 -8.02
C LYS A 75 -11.31 7.62 -7.98
N THR A 76 -10.15 7.42 -8.59
CA THR A 76 -9.37 6.19 -8.43
C THR A 76 -8.67 6.25 -7.07
N VAL A 77 -9.01 5.32 -6.18
CA VAL A 77 -8.51 5.23 -4.81
C VAL A 77 -7.62 3.99 -4.67
N LEU A 78 -6.45 4.17 -4.08
CA LEU A 78 -5.61 3.07 -3.61
C LEU A 78 -5.67 3.00 -2.08
N ALA A 79 -6.29 1.95 -1.55
CA ALA A 79 -6.41 1.73 -0.12
C ALA A 79 -5.42 0.64 0.36
N LEU A 80 -4.62 0.99 1.36
CA LEU A 80 -3.78 0.06 2.09
C LEU A 80 -4.58 -0.46 3.28
N SER A 81 -5.14 -1.67 3.15
CA SER A 81 -5.91 -2.31 4.21
C SER A 81 -5.00 -2.93 5.26
N GLY A 82 -4.40 -2.04 6.04
CA GLY A 82 -3.45 -2.32 7.10
C GLY A 82 -2.10 -1.64 6.88
N ARG A 83 -1.29 -1.56 7.94
CA ARG A 83 0.01 -0.89 7.98
C ARG A 83 0.91 -1.62 8.96
N ALA A 84 2.21 -1.42 8.82
CA ALA A 84 3.19 -1.82 9.81
C ALA A 84 3.30 -0.76 10.91
N HIS A 85 3.59 -1.19 12.13
CA HIS A 85 3.79 -0.32 13.28
C HIS A 85 5.20 -0.45 13.83
N PHE A 86 5.70 0.65 14.39
CA PHE A 86 7.00 0.67 15.06
C PHE A 86 7.06 -0.30 16.25
N TYR A 87 5.95 -0.47 16.99
CA TYR A 87 5.90 -1.37 18.15
C TYR A 87 5.98 -2.85 17.79
N GLU A 88 5.80 -3.23 16.52
CA GLU A 88 6.01 -4.59 16.02
C GLU A 88 7.51 -4.93 15.86
N GLY A 89 8.41 -3.97 16.14
CA GLY A 89 9.86 -4.11 15.98
C GLY A 89 10.41 -3.59 14.65
N HIS A 90 9.56 -2.97 13.82
CA HIS A 90 9.96 -2.37 12.55
C HIS A 90 10.70 -1.04 12.75
N ASP A 91 11.69 -0.74 11.91
CA ASP A 91 12.27 0.60 11.83
C ASP A 91 11.31 1.59 11.12
N LEU A 92 11.53 2.90 11.30
CA LEU A 92 10.66 3.92 10.69
C LEU A 92 10.72 3.92 9.15
N ARG A 93 11.81 3.42 8.55
CA ARG A 93 11.90 3.27 7.09
C ARG A 93 10.97 2.18 6.57
N THR A 94 10.82 1.10 7.33
CA THR A 94 9.88 0.00 7.06
C THR A 94 8.44 0.48 7.24
N VAL A 95 8.14 1.16 8.35
CA VAL A 95 6.80 1.72 8.63
C VAL A 95 6.35 2.69 7.53
N THR A 96 7.26 3.49 7.00
CA THR A 96 6.96 4.51 5.97
C THR A 96 7.21 4.05 4.53
N PHE A 97 7.66 2.79 4.32
CA PHE A 97 8.01 2.27 2.99
C PHE A 97 6.88 2.44 1.99
N ALA A 98 5.68 2.02 2.36
CA ALA A 98 4.51 2.09 1.50
C ALA A 98 4.16 3.53 1.08
N THR A 99 4.32 4.50 2.00
CA THR A 99 4.12 5.93 1.69
C THR A 99 5.12 6.43 0.64
N ARG A 100 6.38 5.98 0.69
CA ARG A 100 7.38 6.33 -0.33
C ARG A 100 7.06 5.71 -1.69
N VAL A 101 6.56 4.48 -1.70
CA VAL A 101 6.08 3.83 -2.92
C VAL A 101 4.92 4.62 -3.54
N MET A 102 3.95 5.07 -2.74
CA MET A 102 2.84 5.90 -3.24
C MET A 102 3.33 7.21 -3.87
N GLY A 103 4.29 7.89 -3.23
CA GLY A 103 4.89 9.10 -3.79
C GLY A 103 5.61 8.86 -5.13
N LEU A 104 6.30 7.71 -5.29
CA LEU A 104 6.90 7.35 -6.58
C LEU A 104 5.89 6.89 -7.63
N LEU A 105 4.73 6.36 -7.21
CA LEU A 105 3.62 6.03 -8.12
C LEU A 105 3.01 7.29 -8.74
N GLY A 106 3.06 8.41 -8.01
CA GLY A 106 2.58 9.73 -8.47
C GLY A 106 1.30 10.20 -7.78
N VAL A 107 1.01 9.65 -6.60
CA VAL A 107 -0.09 10.08 -5.72
C VAL A 107 0.32 11.28 -4.88
#